data_AF-A0A397FUH5-F1
#
_entry.id   AF-A0A397FUH5-F1
#
_cell.length_a   1.000
_cell.length_b   1.000
_cell.length_c   1.000
_cell.angle_alpha   90.00
_cell.angle_beta   90.00
_cell.angle_gamma   90.00
#
_symmetry.space_group_name_H-M   'P 1'
#
loop_
_entity.id
_entity.type
_entity.pdbx_description
1 polymer ?
#
loop_
_entity_poly.entity_id
_entity_poly.type
_entity_poly.pdbx_seq_one_letter_code
_entity_poly.pdbx_strand_id
1 'polypeptide(L)'
;MVKNKYLAKSINDAGWNLFLNTLLSKAEEVGKEVVEVDPRNTSQLCSECGELVPKKLSVRVHKCSCDYKENRDINAAHNILKRAELRINGSDFDKSRQGLGTDLRGLVSLEAG
;
A
#
# COMPACT_ATOMS: atom_id res chain seq x y z
N MET A 1 -2.55 -5.41 -17.94
CA MET A 1 -1.57 -4.82 -18.88
C MET A 1 -0.92 -3.61 -18.24
N VAL A 2 0.42 -3.60 -18.09
CA VAL A 2 1.17 -2.47 -17.50
C VAL A 2 1.04 -1.26 -18.43
N LYS A 3 0.53 -0.13 -17.91
CA LYS A 3 0.15 1.04 -18.73
C LYS A 3 1.31 1.98 -19.05
N ASN A 4 2.38 1.99 -18.25
CA ASN A 4 3.52 2.90 -18.42
C ASN A 4 4.61 2.26 -19.28
N LYS A 5 4.78 2.73 -20.52
CA LYS A 5 5.76 2.19 -21.47
C LYS A 5 7.22 2.32 -21.00
N TYR A 6 7.55 3.36 -20.23
CA TYR A 6 8.91 3.58 -19.73
C TYR A 6 9.27 2.66 -18.57
N LEU A 7 8.29 2.26 -17.77
CA LEU A 7 8.49 1.41 -16.60
C LEU A 7 8.08 -0.05 -16.85
N ALA A 8 7.42 -0.36 -17.96
CA ALA A 8 6.88 -1.68 -18.26
C ALA A 8 7.96 -2.78 -18.20
N LYS A 9 9.14 -2.51 -18.78
CA LYS A 9 10.28 -3.43 -18.72
C LYS A 9 10.73 -3.68 -17.29
N SER A 10 11.08 -2.63 -16.54
CA SER A 10 11.56 -2.77 -15.16
C SER A 10 10.53 -3.42 -14.22
N ILE A 11 9.23 -3.17 -14.43
CA ILE A 11 8.15 -3.81 -13.67
C ILE A 11 8.06 -5.30 -14.00
N ASN A 12 8.21 -5.68 -15.28
CA ASN A 12 8.18 -7.07 -15.69
C ASN A 12 9.42 -7.83 -15.21
N ASP A 13 10.60 -7.23 -15.37
CA ASP A 13 11.89 -7.79 -14.94
C ASP A 13 11.93 -8.01 -13.42
N ALA A 14 11.18 -7.23 -12.64
CA ALA A 14 11.05 -7.41 -11.19
C ALA A 14 10.22 -8.65 -10.78
N GLY A 15 9.44 -9.25 -11.69
CA GLY A 15 8.78 -10.53 -11.45
C GLY A 15 7.74 -10.54 -10.32
N TRP A 16 7.05 -9.43 -10.06
CA TRP A 16 6.14 -9.28 -8.90
C TRP A 16 5.08 -10.38 -8.76
N ASN A 17 4.46 -10.81 -9.87
CA ASN A 17 3.47 -11.89 -9.83
C ASN A 17 4.09 -13.23 -9.42
N LEU A 18 5.30 -13.53 -9.90
CA LEU A 18 6.02 -14.75 -9.51
C LEU A 18 6.33 -14.71 -8.01
N PHE A 19 6.83 -13.58 -7.52
CA PHE A 19 7.12 -13.38 -6.10
C PHE A 19 5.88 -13.61 -5.22
N LEU A 20 4.74 -13.02 -5.58
CA LEU A 20 3.48 -13.20 -4.83
C LEU A 20 3.00 -14.65 -4.85
N ASN A 21 3.04 -15.31 -6.01
CA ASN A 21 2.63 -16.71 -6.12
C ASN A 21 3.53 -17.63 -5.26
N THR A 22 4.85 -17.40 -5.27
CA THR A 22 5.77 -18.15 -4.43
C THR A 22 5.50 -17.90 -2.94
N LEU A 23 5.24 -16.64 -2.55
CA LEU A 23 4.94 -16.29 -1.17
C LEU A 23 3.65 -16.96 -0.67
N LEU A 24 2.59 -16.94 -1.47
CA LEU A 24 1.32 -17.61 -1.18
C LEU A 24 1.49 -19.11 -1.02
N SER A 25 2.16 -19.76 -1.98
CA SER A 25 2.43 -21.19 -1.93
C SER A 25 3.25 -21.57 -0.69
N LYS A 26 4.26 -20.78 -0.33
CA LYS A 26 5.08 -21.06 0.86
C LYS A 26 4.34 -20.82 2.17
N ALA A 27 3.45 -19.84 2.22
CA ALA A 27 2.60 -19.62 3.39
C ALA A 27 1.61 -20.77 3.59
N GLU A 28 1.00 -21.26 2.50
CA GLU A 28 0.10 -22.42 2.52
C GLU A 28 0.81 -23.69 3.04
N GLU A 29 2.04 -23.96 2.58
CA GLU A 29 2.84 -25.10 3.04
C GLU A 29 3.03 -25.15 4.57
N VAL A 30 3.07 -24.00 5.24
CA VAL A 30 3.28 -23.89 6.70
C VAL A 30 2.03 -23.48 7.47
N GLY A 31 0.85 -23.47 6.83
CA GLY A 31 -0.41 -23.07 7.45
C GLY A 31 -0.45 -21.61 7.90
N LYS A 32 0.20 -20.71 7.16
CA LYS A 32 0.20 -19.25 7.39
C LYS A 32 -0.67 -18.55 6.34
N GLU A 33 -1.17 -17.37 6.69
CA GLU A 33 -1.95 -16.52 5.80
C GLU A 33 -1.10 -15.36 5.27
N VAL A 34 -1.37 -14.95 4.03
CA VAL A 34 -0.82 -13.73 3.42
C VAL A 34 -1.97 -12.75 3.22
N VAL A 35 -1.86 -11.57 3.81
CA VAL A 35 -2.89 -10.52 3.73
C VAL A 35 -2.44 -9.42 2.78
N GLU A 36 -3.19 -9.23 1.70
CA GLU A 36 -2.96 -8.14 0.75
C GLU A 36 -3.56 -6.81 1.25
N VAL A 37 -2.75 -5.75 1.20
CA VAL A 37 -3.15 -4.38 1.56
C VAL A 37 -2.95 -3.42 0.39
N ASP A 38 -3.68 -2.30 0.38
CA ASP A 38 -3.41 -1.23 -0.58
C ASP A 38 -1.98 -0.70 -0.35
N PRO A 39 -1.09 -0.66 -1.36
CA PRO A 39 0.27 -0.15 -1.20
C PRO A 39 0.38 1.37 -1.35
N ARG A 40 -0.69 2.08 -1.74
CA ARG A 40 -0.63 3.52 -2.02
C ARG A 40 -0.19 4.32 -0.80
N ASN A 41 0.72 5.26 -1.03
CA ASN A 41 1.24 6.21 -0.03
C ASN A 41 1.94 5.60 1.20
N THR A 42 2.21 4.29 1.26
CA THR A 42 2.83 3.67 2.46
C THR A 42 4.19 4.28 2.81
N SER A 43 4.99 4.67 1.81
CA SER A 43 6.27 5.35 2.01
C SER A 43 6.15 6.86 2.25
N GLN A 44 4.96 7.42 2.07
CA GLN A 44 4.66 8.86 2.16
C GLN A 44 3.95 9.22 3.47
N LEU A 45 3.00 8.40 3.88
CA LEU A 45 2.24 8.52 5.12
C LEU A 45 3.17 8.29 6.33
N CYS A 46 3.12 9.15 7.32
CA CYS A 46 3.80 8.95 8.58
C CYS A 46 3.11 7.82 9.34
N SER A 47 3.86 6.78 9.73
CA SER A 47 3.28 5.69 10.50
C SER A 47 2.87 6.12 11.91
N GLU A 48 3.40 7.22 12.43
CA GLU A 48 3.09 7.70 13.79
C GLU A 48 1.82 8.56 13.82
N CYS A 49 1.80 9.67 13.07
CA CYS A 49 0.71 10.65 13.12
C CYS A 49 -0.29 10.56 11.95
N GLY A 50 0.01 9.80 10.90
CA GLY A 50 -0.82 9.68 9.71
C GLY A 50 -0.70 10.85 8.71
N GLU A 51 0.16 11.85 8.94
CA GLU A 51 0.36 12.95 7.99
C GLU A 51 1.08 12.47 6.72
N LEU A 52 0.68 13.00 5.55
CA LEU A 52 1.43 12.78 4.31
C LEU A 52 2.67 13.66 4.29
N VAL A 53 3.83 13.04 4.13
CA VAL A 53 5.12 13.71 3.97
C VAL A 53 5.64 13.47 2.55
N PRO A 54 5.33 14.30 1.54
CA PRO A 54 5.75 14.05 0.16
C PRO A 54 7.27 14.03 0.00
N LYS A 55 7.82 12.98 -0.62
CA LYS A 55 9.26 12.83 -0.86
C LYS A 55 9.58 12.07 -2.15
N LYS A 56 10.73 12.38 -2.76
CA LYS A 56 11.27 11.67 -3.94
C LYS A 56 11.80 10.29 -3.55
N LEU A 57 11.90 9.38 -4.52
CA LEU A 57 12.43 8.02 -4.30
C LEU A 57 13.87 7.99 -3.77
N SER A 58 14.67 9.03 -4.04
CA SER A 58 16.03 9.16 -3.53
C SER A 58 16.10 9.47 -2.02
N VAL A 59 15.02 9.96 -1.42
CA VAL A 59 14.95 10.25 0.01
C VAL A 59 14.70 8.95 0.77
N ARG A 60 15.70 8.52 1.57
CA ARG A 60 15.65 7.24 2.32
C ARG A 60 15.28 7.38 3.79
N VAL A 61 15.25 8.61 4.32
CA VAL A 61 14.82 8.89 5.70
C VAL A 61 13.45 9.54 5.65
N HIS A 62 12.49 8.98 6.41
CA HIS A 62 11.22 9.62 6.71
C HIS A 62 11.45 10.57 7.88
N LYS A 63 11.21 11.87 7.70
CA LYS A 63 11.21 12.87 8.77
C LYS A 63 9.86 13.55 8.77
N CYS A 64 9.10 13.42 9.84
CA CYS A 64 7.78 14.03 9.97
C CYS A 64 7.84 15.25 10.90
N SER A 65 6.81 16.09 10.80
CA SER A 65 6.55 17.24 11.69
C SER A 65 6.24 16.81 13.14
N CYS A 66 5.74 15.58 13.34
CA CYS A 66 5.44 15.00 14.64
C CYS A 66 6.67 14.42 15.38
N ASP A 67 7.87 14.87 15.01
CA ASP A 67 9.17 14.40 15.52
C ASP A 67 9.54 12.94 15.18
N TYR A 68 8.66 12.18 14.51
CA TYR A 68 9.00 10.83 14.03
C TYR A 68 10.07 10.87 12.93
N LYS A 69 11.15 10.11 13.12
CA LYS A 69 12.25 9.98 12.16
C LYS A 69 12.77 8.55 12.09
N GLU A 70 12.70 7.96 10.91
CA GLU A 70 13.07 6.55 10.69
C GLU A 70 13.50 6.33 9.22
N ASN A 71 14.03 5.15 8.90
CA ASN A 71 14.14 4.72 7.50
C ASN A 71 12.76 4.71 6.82
N ARG A 72 12.67 5.21 5.59
CA ARG A 72 11.43 5.30 4.81
C ARG A 72 10.77 3.93 4.60
N ASP A 73 11.57 2.90 4.36
CA ASP A 73 11.07 1.56 4.08
C ASP A 73 10.57 0.88 5.37
N ILE A 74 11.17 1.19 6.53
CA ILE A 74 10.65 0.77 7.85
C ILE A 74 9.31 1.47 8.15
N ASN A 75 9.22 2.79 7.94
CA ASN A 75 7.94 3.51 8.04
C ASN A 75 6.87 2.89 7.12
N ALA A 76 7.24 2.53 5.90
CA ALA A 76 6.32 1.86 4.98
C ALA A 76 5.86 0.49 5.49
N ALA A 77 6.75 -0.28 6.11
CA ALA A 77 6.42 -1.57 6.73
C ALA A 77 5.43 -1.39 7.89
N HIS A 78 5.62 -0.39 8.76
CA HIS A 78 4.66 -0.08 9.82
C HIS A 78 3.27 0.28 9.27
N ASN A 79 3.20 1.05 8.19
CA ASN A 79 1.92 1.36 7.53
C ASN A 79 1.26 0.12 6.92
N ILE A 80 2.05 -0.79 6.32
CA ILE A 80 1.54 -2.06 5.78
C ILE A 80 0.97 -2.93 6.90
N LEU A 81 1.69 -3.06 8.02
CA LEU A 81 1.24 -3.80 9.20
C LEU A 81 -0.09 -3.26 9.73
N LYS A 82 -0.17 -1.94 9.98
CA LYS A 82 -1.41 -1.29 10.46
C LYS A 82 -2.59 -1.55 9.51
N ARG A 83 -2.37 -1.52 8.19
CA ARG A 83 -3.42 -1.83 7.21
C ARG A 83 -3.85 -3.29 7.24
N ALA A 84 -2.90 -4.22 7.44
CA ALA A 84 -3.21 -5.64 7.55
C ALA A 84 -4.01 -5.93 8.82
N GLU A 85 -3.63 -5.35 9.96
CA GLU A 85 -4.35 -5.46 11.23
C GLU A 85 -5.80 -4.97 11.11
N LEU A 86 -6.01 -3.80 10.48
CA LEU A 86 -7.36 -3.26 10.24
C LEU A 86 -8.21 -4.21 9.38
N ARG A 87 -7.59 -4.84 8.37
CA ARG A 87 -8.26 -5.78 7.48
C ARG A 87 -8.63 -7.09 8.19
N ILE A 88 -7.76 -7.60 9.05
CA ILE A 88 -8.01 -8.82 9.84
C ILE A 88 -9.10 -8.57 10.87
N ASN A 89 -9.10 -7.40 11.52
CA ASN A 89 -10.04 -7.06 12.59
C ASN A 89 -11.44 -6.63 12.10
N GLY A 90 -11.67 -6.56 10.79
CA GLY A 90 -12.97 -6.18 10.22
C GLY A 90 -13.38 -4.72 10.45
N SER A 91 -12.44 -3.86 10.88
CA SER A 91 -12.69 -2.43 11.00
C SER A 91 -12.62 -1.77 9.62
N ASP A 92 -13.71 -1.12 9.19
CA ASP A 92 -13.79 -0.45 7.90
C ASP A 92 -12.59 0.48 7.67
N PHE A 93 -11.82 0.20 6.62
CA PHE A 93 -10.73 1.07 6.19
C PHE A 93 -11.32 2.33 5.54
N ASP A 94 -11.54 3.37 6.35
CA ASP A 94 -12.01 4.67 5.88
C ASP A 94 -10.96 5.35 4.97
N LYS A 95 -11.22 5.31 3.66
CA LYS A 95 -10.38 5.89 2.61
C LYS A 95 -10.38 7.43 2.61
N SER A 96 -11.33 8.07 3.31
CA SER A 96 -11.54 9.53 3.24
C SER A 96 -10.45 10.35 3.93
N ARG A 97 -9.81 9.80 4.97
CA ARG A 97 -8.80 10.50 5.78
C ARG A 97 -7.39 10.54 5.17
N GLN A 98 -7.12 9.80 4.08
CA GLN A 98 -5.76 9.60 3.56
C GLN A 98 -5.44 10.35 2.24
N GLY A 99 -6.29 11.27 1.78
CA GLY A 99 -6.04 12.00 0.53
C GLY A 99 -5.96 11.11 -0.72
N LEU A 100 -6.60 9.95 -0.69
CA LEU A 100 -6.71 9.03 -1.82
C LEU A 100 -7.85 9.51 -2.71
N GLY A 101 -7.53 10.30 -3.74
CA GLY A 101 -8.51 10.74 -4.75
C GLY A 101 -9.27 9.54 -5.32
N THR A 102 -10.58 9.52 -5.09
CA THR A 102 -11.50 8.54 -5.67
C THR A 102 -11.74 8.91 -7.13
N ASP A 103 -11.00 8.30 -8.06
CA ASP A 103 -11.40 8.29 -9.48
C ASP A 103 -12.59 7.32 -9.62
N LEU A 104 -13.80 7.84 -9.35
CA LEU A 104 -15.10 7.16 -9.48
C LEU A 104 -15.54 7.05 -10.95
N ARG A 105 -14.64 6.68 -11.87
CA ARG A 105 -15.07 6.23 -13.21
C ARG A 105 -15.64 4.82 -13.11
N GLY A 106 -16.91 4.76 -12.72
CA GLY A 106 -17.70 3.54 -12.69
C GLY A 106 -18.75 3.51 -11.58
N LEU A 107 -19.54 4.58 -11.42
CA LEU A 107 -20.81 4.51 -10.70
C LEU A 107 -21.74 3.60 -11.52
N VAL A 108 -21.75 2.32 -11.15
CA VAL A 108 -22.77 1.36 -11.55
C VAL A 108 -24.03 1.66 -10.74
N SER A 109 -25.10 2.01 -11.46
CA SER A 109 -26.51 1.86 -11.09
C SER A 109 -27.08 2.69 -9.92
N LEU A 110 -27.87 3.72 -10.25
CA LEU A 110 -29.12 4.05 -9.56
C LEU A 110 -30.26 3.75 -10.56
N GLU A 111 -31.04 2.68 -10.35
CA GLU A 111 -32.45 2.70 -9.86
C GLU A 111 -33.39 3.45 -10.83
N ALA A 112 -34.19 2.78 -11.66
CA ALA A 112 -35.44 2.07 -11.31
C ALA A 112 -36.35 2.94 -10.42
N GLY A 113 -37.22 3.71 -11.08
CA GLY A 113 -38.19 4.63 -10.49
C GLY A 113 -38.72 5.59 -11.54
#